data_AF-A0A061JRH9-F1
#
_entry.id   AF-A0A061JRH9-F1
#
_cell.length_a   1.000
_cell.length_b   1.000
_cell.length_c   1.000
_cell.angle_alpha   90.00
_cell.angle_beta   90.00
_cell.angle_gamma   90.00
#
_symmetry.space_group_name_H-M   'P 1'
#
loop_
_entity.id
_entity.type
_entity.pdbx_description
1 polymer ?
#
loop_
_entity_poly.entity_id
_entity_poly.type
_entity_poly.pdbx_seq_one_letter_code
_entity_poly.pdbx_strand_id
1 'polypeptide(L)'
;MKLIVLDRDGVINEDSDEYVKSVEEWIPIPGSLEAIARLCTAGWTVAVATNQSGVARGKFDLSTLGDMHFKLQQLVMEQGGRIDLIVHCPHGPNDGCECRKPKPGMFRSIAEHFGLADLQGVPVVGDSHRDLHAGMLLGGVPYLVRTGKGLRTLEGTLPPGTQVFDDLAAVVDHLLESSR
;
A
#
# COMPACT_ATOMS: atom_id res chain seq x y z
N MET A 1 -16.83 7.40 -5.84
CA MET A 1 -15.76 6.57 -6.42
C MET A 1 -15.43 5.47 -5.43
N LYS A 2 -15.07 4.26 -5.88
CA LYS A 2 -14.56 3.20 -5.01
C LYS A 2 -13.03 3.23 -5.08
N LEU A 3 -12.37 3.84 -4.11
CA LEU A 3 -10.91 3.95 -4.03
C LEU A 3 -10.42 3.05 -2.90
N ILE A 4 -9.27 2.41 -3.10
CA ILE A 4 -8.51 1.72 -2.06
C ILE A 4 -7.04 2.15 -2.15
N VAL A 5 -6.40 2.35 -0.98
CA VAL A 5 -4.98 2.69 -0.89
C VAL A 5 -4.23 1.53 -0.25
N LEU A 6 -3.21 1.03 -0.93
CA LEU A 6 -2.39 -0.10 -0.49
C LEU A 6 -0.98 0.37 -0.13
N ASP A 7 -0.39 -0.18 0.94
CA ASP A 7 1.08 -0.25 1.00
C ASP A 7 1.60 -1.27 -0.04
N ARG A 8 2.91 -1.23 -0.30
CA ARG A 8 3.58 -2.09 -1.26
C ARG A 8 4.25 -3.29 -0.58
N ASP A 9 5.29 -3.00 0.19
CA ASP A 9 6.10 -4.01 0.89
C ASP A 9 5.30 -4.56 2.09
N GLY A 10 5.19 -5.88 2.18
CA GLY A 10 4.39 -6.57 3.19
C GLY A 10 2.89 -6.72 2.86
N VAL A 11 2.41 -6.12 1.77
CA VAL A 11 1.00 -6.18 1.34
C VAL A 11 0.86 -6.75 -0.07
N ILE A 12 1.59 -6.19 -1.04
CA ILE A 12 1.56 -6.64 -2.44
C ILE A 12 2.75 -7.55 -2.73
N ASN A 13 3.93 -7.18 -2.25
CA ASN A 13 5.15 -7.99 -2.32
C ASN A 13 5.69 -8.29 -0.93
N GLU A 14 6.54 -9.29 -0.84
CA GLU A 14 7.26 -9.65 0.37
C GLU A 14 8.01 -8.45 0.95
N ASP A 15 7.93 -8.26 2.26
CA ASP A 15 8.75 -7.28 2.97
C ASP A 15 10.16 -7.83 3.22
N SER A 16 11.12 -6.93 3.41
CA SER A 16 12.52 -7.28 3.71
C SER A 16 13.10 -6.30 4.72
N ASP A 17 13.64 -6.85 5.82
CA ASP A 17 14.41 -6.07 6.80
C ASP A 17 15.65 -5.40 6.15
N GLU A 18 16.17 -6.00 5.06
CA GLU A 18 17.31 -5.52 4.26
C GLU A 18 16.90 -4.73 3.02
N TYR A 19 15.66 -4.25 2.97
CA TYR A 19 15.03 -3.59 1.82
C TYR A 19 14.85 -4.51 0.61
N VAL A 20 13.82 -4.22 -0.19
CA VAL A 20 13.70 -4.74 -1.55
C VAL A 20 14.48 -3.78 -2.47
N LYS A 21 15.61 -4.25 -2.99
CA LYS A 21 16.63 -3.41 -3.64
C LYS A 21 16.71 -3.59 -5.15
N SER A 22 16.09 -4.62 -5.70
CA SER A 22 16.10 -4.91 -7.13
C SER A 22 14.79 -5.55 -7.60
N VAL A 23 14.64 -5.60 -8.92
CA VAL A 23 13.52 -6.26 -9.61
C VAL A 23 13.44 -7.74 -9.23
N GLU A 24 14.56 -8.41 -9.02
CA GLU A 24 14.65 -9.83 -8.63
C GLU A 24 14.22 -10.05 -7.18
N GLU A 25 14.57 -9.13 -6.28
CA GLU A 25 14.14 -9.16 -4.87
C GLU A 25 12.65 -8.84 -4.70
N TRP A 26 12.03 -8.20 -5.70
CA TRP A 26 10.59 -7.91 -5.68
C TRP A 26 9.80 -9.19 -5.97
N ILE A 27 9.28 -9.83 -4.92
CA ILE A 27 8.54 -11.09 -5.01
C ILE A 27 7.09 -10.85 -4.59
N PRO A 28 6.09 -11.11 -5.45
CA PRO A 28 4.69 -10.91 -5.10
C PRO A 28 4.26 -11.88 -3.98
N ILE A 29 3.46 -11.38 -3.05
CA ILE A 29 2.77 -12.23 -2.08
C ILE A 29 1.68 -13.02 -2.83
N PRO A 30 1.56 -14.34 -2.64
CA PRO A 30 0.54 -15.15 -3.30
C PRO A 30 -0.87 -14.57 -3.13
N GLY A 31 -1.61 -14.42 -4.23
CA GLY A 31 -2.98 -13.91 -4.23
C GLY A 31 -3.10 -12.38 -4.26
N SER A 32 -2.04 -11.61 -3.97
CA SER A 32 -2.12 -10.15 -3.92
C SER A 32 -2.35 -9.53 -5.30
N LEU A 33 -1.75 -10.08 -6.37
CA LEU A 33 -1.93 -9.58 -7.74
C LEU A 33 -3.35 -9.86 -8.25
N GLU A 34 -3.85 -11.07 -8.01
CA GLU A 34 -5.20 -11.50 -8.33
C GLU A 34 -6.24 -10.68 -7.55
N ALA A 35 -5.97 -10.36 -6.28
CA ALA A 35 -6.81 -9.51 -5.46
C ALA A 35 -6.96 -8.10 -6.06
N ILE A 36 -5.87 -7.50 -6.53
CA ILE A 36 -5.91 -6.21 -7.24
C ILE A 36 -6.75 -6.32 -8.52
N ALA A 37 -6.56 -7.38 -9.32
CA ALA A 37 -7.34 -7.57 -10.54
C ALA A 37 -8.85 -7.72 -10.28
N ARG A 38 -9.23 -8.43 -9.22
CA ARG A 38 -10.63 -8.58 -8.77
C ARG A 38 -11.24 -7.24 -8.35
N LEU A 39 -10.50 -6.40 -7.63
CA LEU A 39 -10.91 -5.04 -7.30
C LEU A 39 -11.18 -4.21 -8.57
N CYS A 40 -10.26 -4.25 -9.54
CA CYS A 40 -10.43 -3.54 -10.81
C CYS A 40 -11.66 -4.01 -11.58
N THR A 41 -11.89 -5.33 -11.67
CA THR A 41 -13.10 -5.90 -12.31
C THR A 41 -14.38 -5.46 -11.61
N ALA A 42 -14.33 -5.31 -10.28
CA ALA A 42 -15.43 -4.77 -9.50
C ALA A 42 -15.56 -3.24 -9.58
N GLY A 43 -14.74 -2.54 -10.38
CA GLY A 43 -14.81 -1.09 -10.58
C GLY A 43 -14.18 -0.27 -9.45
N TRP A 44 -13.22 -0.82 -8.72
CA TRP A 44 -12.39 -0.07 -7.80
C TRP A 44 -11.20 0.58 -8.51
N THR A 45 -10.81 1.75 -8.02
CA THR A 45 -9.57 2.46 -8.29
C THR A 45 -8.54 2.05 -7.24
N VAL A 46 -7.35 1.63 -7.67
CA VAL A 46 -6.29 1.13 -6.80
C VAL A 46 -5.12 2.10 -6.80
N ALA A 47 -4.80 2.65 -5.64
CA ALA A 47 -3.63 3.50 -5.43
C ALA A 47 -2.64 2.83 -4.48
N VAL A 48 -1.35 3.10 -4.66
CA VAL A 48 -0.27 2.60 -3.80
C VAL A 48 0.44 3.78 -3.12
N ALA A 49 0.66 3.67 -1.80
CA ALA A 49 1.40 4.65 -0.99
C ALA A 49 2.55 3.96 -0.24
N THR A 50 3.80 4.14 -0.69
CA THR A 50 4.93 3.35 -0.20
C THR A 50 6.14 4.17 0.29
N ASN A 51 6.73 3.77 1.43
CA ASN A 51 7.96 4.36 1.94
C ASN A 51 9.17 3.65 1.31
N GLN A 52 9.96 4.36 0.50
CA GLN A 52 11.11 3.81 -0.25
C GLN A 52 12.43 4.45 0.20
N SER A 53 12.68 4.40 1.50
CA SER A 53 13.88 5.00 2.11
C SER A 53 15.17 4.23 1.90
N GLY A 54 15.15 3.20 1.04
CA GLY A 54 16.37 2.64 0.45
C GLY A 54 17.07 3.63 -0.47
N VAL A 55 16.31 4.52 -1.13
CA VAL A 55 16.84 5.57 -2.01
C VAL A 55 17.72 6.55 -1.24
N ALA A 56 17.19 7.20 -0.20
CA ALA A 56 17.98 8.11 0.64
C ALA A 56 19.17 7.44 1.35
N ARG A 57 19.17 6.10 1.47
CA ARG A 57 20.26 5.33 2.06
C ARG A 57 21.25 4.78 1.04
N GLY A 58 21.11 5.12 -0.25
CA GLY A 58 21.99 4.66 -1.32
C GLY A 58 21.95 3.15 -1.55
N LYS A 59 20.84 2.47 -1.18
CA LYS A 59 20.67 1.03 -1.40
C LYS A 59 20.30 0.71 -2.85
N PHE A 60 19.59 1.63 -3.50
CA PHE A 60 19.21 1.62 -4.91
C PHE A 60 18.86 3.05 -5.32
N ASP A 61 18.83 3.33 -6.62
CA ASP A 61 18.49 4.66 -7.14
C ASP A 61 17.01 4.76 -7.58
N LEU A 62 16.59 5.95 -8.00
CA LEU A 62 15.22 6.19 -8.47
C LEU A 62 14.90 5.43 -9.76
N SER A 63 15.90 5.12 -10.60
CA SER A 63 15.70 4.32 -11.81
C SER A 63 15.31 2.89 -11.43
N THR A 64 16.07 2.26 -10.54
CA THR A 64 15.82 0.91 -10.02
C THR A 64 14.46 0.84 -9.33
N LEU A 65 14.07 1.89 -8.59
CA LEU A 65 12.73 1.97 -8.02
C LEU A 65 11.64 2.04 -9.10
N GLY A 66 11.87 2.81 -10.17
CA GLY A 66 11.01 2.85 -11.34
C GLY A 66 10.84 1.47 -11.98
N ASP A 67 11.92 0.71 -12.13
CA ASP A 67 11.91 -0.64 -12.71
C ASP A 67 11.10 -1.62 -11.84
N MET A 68 11.22 -1.53 -10.51
CA MET A 68 10.39 -2.33 -9.59
C MET A 68 8.90 -1.98 -9.71
N HIS A 69 8.56 -0.70 -9.81
CA HIS A 69 7.17 -0.27 -10.02
C HIS A 69 6.63 -0.68 -11.39
N PHE A 70 7.48 -0.65 -12.43
CA PHE A 70 7.12 -1.14 -13.75
C PHE A 70 6.82 -2.64 -13.72
N LYS A 71 7.68 -3.46 -13.08
CA LYS A 71 7.43 -4.89 -12.86
C LYS A 71 6.08 -5.12 -12.18
N LEU A 72 5.82 -4.41 -11.09
CA LEU A 72 4.55 -4.49 -10.35
C LEU A 72 3.34 -4.21 -11.26
N GLN A 73 3.39 -3.13 -12.05
CA GLN A 73 2.31 -2.78 -12.95
C GLN A 73 2.10 -3.82 -14.06
N GLN A 74 3.18 -4.37 -14.63
CA GLN A 74 3.08 -5.43 -15.64
C GLN A 74 2.43 -6.70 -15.07
N LEU A 75 2.88 -7.15 -13.90
CA LEU A 75 2.33 -8.35 -13.26
C LEU A 75 0.84 -8.20 -12.90
N VAL A 76 0.43 -7.02 -12.44
CA VAL A 76 -1.00 -6.73 -12.19
C VAL A 76 -1.79 -6.71 -13.50
N MET A 77 -1.24 -6.13 -14.56
CA MET A 77 -1.87 -6.08 -15.88
C MET A 77 -2.05 -7.48 -16.50
N GLU A 78 -1.08 -8.38 -16.29
CA GLU A 78 -1.18 -9.79 -16.71
C GLU A 78 -2.35 -10.53 -16.04
N GLN A 79 -2.72 -10.13 -14.81
CA GLN A 79 -3.93 -10.64 -14.12
C GLN A 79 -5.22 -9.94 -14.55
N GLY A 80 -5.17 -8.98 -15.47
CA GLY A 80 -6.32 -8.16 -15.89
C GLY A 80 -6.64 -7.01 -14.94
N GLY A 81 -5.73 -6.66 -14.02
CA GLY A 81 -5.86 -5.52 -13.12
C GLY A 81 -5.13 -4.27 -13.63
N ARG A 82 -5.19 -3.21 -12.82
CA ARG A 82 -4.34 -2.03 -12.99
C ARG A 82 -4.06 -1.36 -11.64
N ILE A 83 -2.95 -0.64 -11.57
CA ILE A 83 -2.69 0.32 -10.48
C ILE A 83 -2.82 1.70 -11.09
N ASP A 84 -3.79 2.47 -10.61
CA ASP A 84 -4.14 3.79 -11.15
C ASP A 84 -3.13 4.87 -10.73
N LEU A 85 -2.51 4.73 -9.54
CA LEU A 85 -1.50 5.67 -9.04
C LEU A 85 -0.52 4.99 -8.07
N ILE A 86 0.77 5.28 -8.22
CA ILE A 86 1.80 4.94 -7.23
C ILE A 86 2.43 6.23 -6.71
N VAL A 87 2.27 6.50 -5.42
CA VAL A 87 2.95 7.58 -4.71
C VAL A 87 3.98 6.95 -3.78
N HIS A 88 5.22 7.45 -3.83
CA HIS A 88 6.31 6.94 -2.99
C HIS A 88 7.06 8.06 -2.27
N CYS A 89 7.60 7.74 -1.10
CA CYS A 89 8.48 8.61 -0.34
C CYS A 89 9.93 8.09 -0.42
N PRO A 90 10.86 8.76 -1.13
CA PRO A 90 12.26 8.31 -1.23
C PRO A 90 13.11 8.66 0.00
N HIS A 91 12.57 9.46 0.92
CA HIS A 91 13.31 10.11 2.01
C HIS A 91 13.60 9.20 3.21
N GLY A 92 14.72 9.49 3.87
CA GLY A 92 15.09 8.91 5.15
C GLY A 92 14.23 9.43 6.32
N PRO A 93 14.35 8.81 7.51
CA PRO A 93 13.61 9.23 8.71
C PRO A 93 13.90 10.67 9.17
N ASN A 94 15.09 11.19 8.87
CA ASN A 94 15.58 12.47 9.39
C ASN A 94 15.51 13.62 8.37
N ASP A 95 14.97 13.38 7.16
CA ASP A 95 14.98 14.37 6.08
C ASP A 95 13.89 15.45 6.23
N GLY A 96 13.06 15.36 7.27
CA GLY A 96 12.03 16.36 7.58
C GLY A 96 10.90 16.45 6.55
N CYS A 97 10.74 15.48 5.65
CA CYS A 97 9.71 15.52 4.62
C CYS A 97 8.29 15.30 5.18
N GLU A 98 7.28 15.72 4.43
CA GLU A 98 5.86 15.56 4.80
C GLU A 98 5.21 14.28 4.24
N CYS A 99 5.88 13.59 3.32
CA CYS A 99 5.33 12.42 2.64
C CYS A 99 5.59 11.09 3.37
N ARG A 100 6.63 10.99 4.20
CA ARG A 100 6.99 9.72 4.85
C ARG A 100 5.95 9.30 5.89
N LYS A 101 5.36 8.10 5.71
CA LYS A 101 4.47 7.49 6.72
C LYS A 101 5.22 7.38 8.06
N PRO A 102 4.64 7.81 9.20
CA PRO A 102 3.21 7.96 9.47
C PRO A 102 2.58 9.32 9.10
N LYS A 103 3.30 10.25 8.46
CA LYS A 103 2.69 11.50 7.98
C LYS A 103 1.74 11.22 6.80
N PRO A 104 0.67 12.02 6.63
CA PRO A 104 -0.36 11.76 5.64
C PRO A 104 -0.02 12.29 4.23
N GLY A 105 1.17 12.83 3.98
CA GLY A 105 1.47 13.55 2.74
C GLY A 105 1.22 12.75 1.47
N MET A 106 1.63 11.47 1.41
CA MET A 106 1.35 10.62 0.24
C MET A 106 -0.16 10.37 0.06
N PHE A 107 -0.88 10.14 1.16
CA PHE A 107 -2.32 9.93 1.14
C PHE A 107 -3.08 11.18 0.69
N ARG A 108 -2.60 12.37 1.08
CA ARG A 108 -3.13 13.65 0.60
C ARG A 108 -2.94 13.81 -0.90
N SER A 109 -1.74 13.51 -1.41
CA SER A 109 -1.48 13.54 -2.85
C SER A 109 -2.37 12.57 -3.64
N ILE A 110 -2.68 11.40 -3.07
CA ILE A 110 -3.65 10.45 -3.66
C ILE A 110 -5.05 11.08 -3.71
N ALA A 111 -5.53 11.63 -2.60
CA ALA A 111 -6.84 12.29 -2.54
C ALA A 111 -6.95 13.42 -3.57
N GLU A 112 -5.95 14.31 -3.62
CA GLU A 112 -5.86 15.42 -4.57
C GLU A 112 -5.87 14.93 -6.03
N HIS A 113 -5.09 13.89 -6.35
CA HIS A 113 -5.04 13.32 -7.70
C HIS A 113 -6.41 12.85 -8.20
N PHE A 114 -7.22 12.26 -7.31
CA PHE A 114 -8.57 11.77 -7.64
C PHE A 114 -9.68 12.80 -7.37
N GLY A 115 -9.33 14.05 -7.05
CA GLY A 115 -10.29 15.13 -6.80
C GLY A 115 -11.13 14.95 -5.54
N LEU A 116 -10.60 14.26 -4.53
CA LEU A 116 -11.24 14.03 -3.24
C LEU A 116 -10.76 15.07 -2.22
N ALA A 117 -11.67 15.52 -1.35
CA ALA A 117 -11.33 16.43 -0.25
C ALA A 117 -10.52 15.75 0.85
N ASP A 118 -10.81 14.48 1.11
CA ASP A 118 -10.15 13.61 2.08
C ASP A 118 -10.27 12.14 1.63
N LEU A 119 -9.95 11.21 2.53
CA LEU A 119 -10.07 9.77 2.32
C LEU A 119 -11.17 9.16 3.20
N GLN A 120 -12.20 9.92 3.56
CA GLN A 120 -13.25 9.44 4.45
C GLN A 120 -13.91 8.17 3.88
N GLY A 121 -13.84 7.07 4.65
CA GLY A 121 -14.41 5.78 4.26
C GLY A 121 -13.57 4.97 3.26
N VAL A 122 -12.44 5.49 2.79
CA VAL A 122 -11.53 4.79 1.86
C VAL A 122 -10.75 3.72 2.62
N PRO A 123 -10.77 2.44 2.20
CA PRO A 123 -9.93 1.41 2.80
C PRO A 123 -8.44 1.71 2.60
N VAL A 124 -7.68 1.63 3.69
CA VAL A 124 -6.22 1.79 3.72
C VAL A 124 -5.61 0.50 4.24
N VAL A 125 -4.94 -0.23 3.35
CA VAL A 125 -4.35 -1.54 3.65
C VAL A 125 -2.86 -1.41 3.90
N GLY A 126 -2.39 -1.90 5.05
CA GLY A 126 -0.97 -1.88 5.42
C GLY A 126 -0.60 -3.07 6.30
N ASP A 127 0.70 -3.34 6.42
CA ASP A 127 1.26 -4.35 7.33
C ASP A 127 1.77 -3.74 8.64
N SER A 128 1.81 -2.40 8.73
CA SER A 128 2.42 -1.71 9.84
C SER A 128 1.61 -0.52 10.38
N HIS A 129 1.81 -0.22 11.67
CA HIS A 129 1.10 0.86 12.35
C HIS A 129 1.21 2.22 11.63
N ARG A 130 2.38 2.52 11.03
CA ARG A 130 2.60 3.78 10.31
C ARG A 130 1.70 3.93 9.08
N ASP A 131 1.30 2.83 8.45
CA ASP A 131 0.47 2.86 7.25
C ASP A 131 -0.97 3.17 7.62
N LEU A 132 -1.48 2.44 8.61
CA LEU A 132 -2.81 2.62 9.16
C LEU A 132 -2.99 4.05 9.69
N HIS A 133 -2.02 4.53 10.48
CA HIS A 133 -2.09 5.85 11.08
C HIS A 133 -2.10 6.96 10.02
N ALA A 134 -1.25 6.87 8.98
CA ALA A 134 -1.15 7.88 7.95
C ALA A 134 -2.47 8.05 7.16
N GLY A 135 -3.14 6.93 6.85
CA GLY A 135 -4.44 6.96 6.18
C GLY A 135 -5.57 7.51 7.05
N MET A 136 -5.60 7.12 8.33
CA MET A 136 -6.61 7.57 9.28
C MET A 136 -6.59 9.07 9.55
N LEU A 137 -5.41 9.71 9.47
CA LEU A 137 -5.31 11.17 9.58
C LEU A 137 -6.12 11.92 8.51
N LEU A 138 -6.54 11.24 7.43
CA LEU A 138 -7.43 11.76 6.39
C LEU A 138 -8.79 11.04 6.37
N GLY A 139 -9.18 10.34 7.44
CA GLY A 139 -10.46 9.65 7.53
C GLY A 139 -10.52 8.27 6.86
N GLY A 140 -9.38 7.76 6.38
CA GLY A 140 -9.26 6.41 5.83
C GLY A 140 -9.62 5.34 6.87
N VAL A 141 -10.23 4.26 6.41
CA VAL A 141 -10.58 3.11 7.25
C VAL A 141 -9.37 2.15 7.26
N PRO A 142 -8.78 1.86 8.43
CA PRO A 142 -7.57 1.04 8.52
C PRO A 142 -7.86 -0.46 8.38
N TYR A 143 -7.12 -1.13 7.49
CA TYR A 143 -7.12 -2.58 7.27
C TYR A 143 -5.69 -3.09 7.46
N LEU A 144 -5.48 -3.90 8.50
CA LEU A 144 -4.21 -4.56 8.75
C LEU A 144 -4.21 -5.94 8.10
N VAL A 145 -3.18 -6.26 7.32
CA VAL A 145 -2.90 -7.64 6.88
C VAL A 145 -1.85 -8.28 7.77
N ARG A 146 -1.89 -9.62 7.95
CA ARG A 146 -0.92 -10.36 8.76
C ARG A 146 0.39 -10.65 8.03
N THR A 147 0.41 -10.51 6.71
CA THR A 147 1.63 -10.56 5.87
C THR A 147 2.65 -9.49 6.27
N GLY A 148 3.91 -9.65 5.86
CA GLY A 148 4.99 -8.73 6.20
C GLY A 148 5.16 -8.56 7.71
N LYS A 149 5.09 -7.32 8.20
CA LYS A 149 5.18 -6.96 9.63
C LYS A 149 3.85 -7.06 10.36
N GLY A 150 2.79 -7.53 9.71
CA GLY A 150 1.43 -7.59 10.24
C GLY A 150 1.32 -8.24 11.61
N LEU A 151 1.90 -9.44 11.76
CA LEU A 151 1.91 -10.15 13.04
C LEU A 151 2.61 -9.36 14.15
N ARG A 152 3.74 -8.71 13.86
CA ARG A 152 4.44 -7.85 14.82
C ARG A 152 3.61 -6.62 15.18
N THR A 153 2.90 -6.06 14.20
CA THR A 153 2.02 -4.90 14.41
C THR A 153 0.84 -5.25 15.33
N LEU A 154 0.33 -6.49 15.26
CA LEU A 154 -0.75 -7.00 16.12
C LEU A 154 -0.36 -7.11 17.60
N GLU A 155 0.94 -7.21 17.92
CA GLU A 155 1.40 -7.24 19.31
C GLU A 155 1.25 -5.87 20.00
N GLY A 156 1.12 -4.79 19.21
CA GLY A 156 0.94 -3.43 19.71
C GLY A 156 -0.51 -2.94 19.71
N THR A 157 -0.69 -1.69 20.14
CA THR A 157 -2.00 -1.02 20.07
C THR A 157 -2.27 -0.59 18.64
N LEU A 158 -3.33 -1.13 18.04
CA LEU A 158 -3.80 -0.71 16.73
C LEU A 158 -4.61 0.59 16.83
N PRO A 159 -4.62 1.39 15.75
CA PRO A 159 -5.55 2.51 15.67
C PRO A 159 -7.02 2.06 15.80
N PRO A 160 -7.91 2.87 16.40
CA PRO A 160 -9.32 2.50 16.57
C PRO A 160 -10.02 2.17 15.25
N GLY A 161 -10.85 1.13 15.26
CA GLY A 161 -11.60 0.69 14.07
C GLY A 161 -10.77 -0.12 13.06
N THR A 162 -9.52 -0.47 13.39
CA THR A 162 -8.70 -1.36 12.55
C THR A 162 -9.33 -2.74 12.43
N GLN A 163 -9.55 -3.17 11.19
CA GLN A 163 -9.93 -4.52 10.84
C GLN A 163 -8.70 -5.33 10.45
N VAL A 164 -8.69 -6.62 10.76
CA VAL A 164 -7.50 -7.48 10.61
C VAL A 164 -7.82 -8.67 9.72
N PHE A 165 -6.98 -8.89 8.71
CA PHE A 165 -7.12 -9.94 7.70
C PHE A 165 -5.81 -10.71 7.54
N ASP A 166 -5.87 -11.93 6.99
CA ASP A 166 -4.67 -12.74 6.78
C ASP A 166 -3.74 -12.11 5.74
N ASP A 167 -4.29 -11.67 4.61
CA ASP A 167 -3.57 -11.08 3.48
C ASP A 167 -4.48 -10.12 2.68
N LEU A 168 -3.95 -9.59 1.56
CA LEU A 168 -4.71 -8.70 0.69
C LEU A 168 -5.90 -9.40 0.03
N ALA A 169 -5.81 -10.70 -0.28
CA ALA A 169 -6.92 -11.44 -0.89
C ALA A 169 -8.12 -11.51 0.05
N ALA A 170 -7.89 -11.78 1.34
CA ALA A 170 -8.92 -11.77 2.37
C ALA A 170 -9.57 -10.39 2.58
N VAL A 171 -8.79 -9.30 2.48
CA VAL A 171 -9.35 -7.93 2.47
C VAL A 171 -10.30 -7.75 1.29
N VAL A 172 -9.88 -8.18 0.10
CA VAL A 172 -10.68 -8.04 -1.12
C VAL A 172 -11.94 -8.89 -1.07
N ASP A 173 -11.88 -10.11 -0.55
CA ASP A 173 -13.06 -10.96 -0.32
C ASP A 173 -14.11 -10.22 0.52
N HIS A 174 -13.69 -9.68 1.66
CA HIS A 174 -14.57 -8.93 2.57
C HIS A 174 -15.21 -7.70 1.91
N LEU A 175 -14.42 -6.90 1.18
CA LEU A 175 -14.90 -5.69 0.50
C LEU A 175 -15.91 -6.03 -0.61
N LEU A 176 -15.69 -7.11 -1.34
CA LEU A 176 -16.55 -7.51 -2.45
C LEU A 176 -17.82 -8.24 -2.00
N GLU A 177 -17.79 -8.95 -0.88
CA GLU A 177 -18.98 -9.54 -0.26
C GLU A 177 -19.91 -8.45 0.31
N SER A 178 -19.34 -7.44 0.96
CA SER A 178 -20.09 -6.32 1.55
C SER A 178 -20.71 -5.38 0.50
N SER A 179 -20.33 -5.53 -0.76
CA SER A 179 -20.82 -4.73 -1.90
C SER A 179 -21.97 -5.41 -2.68
N ARG A 180 -22.37 -6.61 -2.28
CA ARG A 180 -23.52 -7.35 -2.85
C ARG A 180 -24.82 -6.99 -2.12
#